data_AF-A0A528BME9-F1
#
_entry.id   AF-A0A528BME9-F1
#
_cell.length_a   1.000
_cell.length_b   1.000
_cell.length_c   1.000
_cell.angle_alpha   90.00
_cell.angle_beta   90.00
_cell.angle_gamma   90.00
#
_symmetry.space_group_name_H-M   'P 1'
#
loop_
_entity.id
_entity.type
_entity.pdbx_description
1 polymer ?
#
loop_
_entity_poly.entity_id
_entity_poly.type
_entity_poly.pdbx_seq_one_letter_code
_entity_poly.pdbx_strand_id
1 'polypeptide(L)' 'CPLHNWVISLETGRALGADEGAVRTIPVRIEGERLFIALEALASRAA' A
#
# COMPACT_ATOMS: atom_id res chain seq x y z
N CYS A 1 6.75 -6.21 -8.52
CA CYS A 1 5.60 -7.06 -8.88
C CYS A 1 6.12 -8.29 -9.62
N PRO A 2 5.95 -9.52 -9.11
CA PRO A 2 6.58 -10.71 -9.70
C PRO A 2 6.12 -11.05 -11.12
N LEU A 3 4.95 -10.54 -11.56
CA LEU A 3 4.43 -10.77 -12.91
C LEU A 3 4.94 -9.74 -13.95
N HIS A 4 5.11 -8.49 -13.54
CA HIS A 4 5.34 -7.37 -14.47
C HIS A 4 6.63 -6.60 -14.16
N ASN A 5 7.42 -7.07 -13.20
CA ASN A 5 8.65 -6.43 -12.72
C ASN A 5 8.51 -4.97 -12.22
N TRP A 6 7.29 -4.49 -11.93
CA TRP A 6 7.11 -3.13 -11.42
C TRP A 6 7.79 -2.94 -10.07
N VAL A 7 8.54 -1.85 -9.96
CA VAL A 7 9.08 -1.36 -8.68
C VAL A 7 8.11 -0.34 -8.12
N ILE A 8 7.61 -0.55 -6.91
CA ILE A 8 6.56 0.27 -6.30
C ILE A 8 7.07 0.82 -4.98
N SER A 9 6.93 2.14 -4.77
CA SER A 9 7.25 2.79 -3.50
C SER A 9 6.31 2.32 -2.39
N LEU A 10 6.87 1.79 -1.29
CA LEU A 10 6.07 1.40 -0.12
C LEU A 10 5.48 2.60 0.63
N GLU A 11 6.10 3.78 0.52
CA GLU A 11 5.65 5.01 1.17
C GLU A 11 4.47 5.66 0.42
N THR A 12 4.55 5.71 -0.90
CA THR A 12 3.60 6.47 -1.73
C THR A 12 2.65 5.61 -2.54
N GLY A 13 2.94 4.32 -2.70
CA GLY A 13 2.20 3.40 -3.57
C GLY A 13 2.42 3.64 -5.06
N ARG A 14 3.26 4.60 -5.47
CA ARG A 14 3.53 4.88 -6.89
C ARG A 14 4.48 3.86 -7.51
N ALA A 15 4.23 3.51 -8.76
CA ALA A 15 5.24 2.87 -9.59
C ALA A 15 6.45 3.81 -9.78
N LEU A 16 7.64 3.22 -9.91
CA LEU A 16 8.91 3.92 -10.05
C LEU A 16 9.56 3.58 -11.39
N GLY A 17 10.50 4.42 -11.84
CA GLY A 17 11.22 4.20 -13.08
C GLY A 17 10.38 4.58 -14.30
N ALA A 18 10.31 3.69 -15.29
CA ALA A 18 9.57 3.92 -16.54
C ALA A 18 8.09 3.53 -16.45
N ASP A 19 7.67 2.89 -15.37
CA ASP A 19 6.28 2.46 -15.16
C ASP A 19 5.42 3.60 -14.61
N GLU A 20 4.17 3.68 -15.07
CA GLU A 20 3.17 4.65 -14.58
C GLU A 20 2.01 3.92 -13.89
N GLY A 21 1.61 4.42 -12.73
CA GLY A 21 0.49 3.89 -11.97
C GLY A 21 0.69 4.01 -10.46
N ALA A 22 -0.34 3.65 -9.71
CA ALA A 22 -0.30 3.60 -8.27
C ALA A 22 -1.16 2.48 -7.72
N VAL A 23 -0.74 1.92 -6.59
CA VAL A 23 -1.56 1.05 -5.75
C VAL A 23 -2.12 1.84 -4.58
N ARG A 24 -3.22 1.35 -4.02
CA ARG A 24 -3.80 1.92 -2.81
C ARG A 24 -2.82 1.78 -1.63
N THR A 25 -2.60 2.86 -0.91
CA THR A 25 -1.91 2.85 0.39
C THR A 25 -2.92 2.73 1.53
N ILE A 26 -2.52 2.10 2.63
CA ILE A 26 -3.30 1.99 3.86
C ILE A 26 -2.43 2.51 5.00
N PRO A 27 -2.91 3.46 5.82
CA PRO A 27 -2.14 3.92 6.97
C PRO A 27 -1.89 2.77 7.96
N VAL A 28 -0.65 2.70 8.44
CA VAL A 28 -0.23 1.76 9.47
C VAL A 28 0.45 2.50 10.62
N ARG A 29 0.34 1.96 11.83
CA ARG A 29 1.02 2.47 13.03
C ARG A 29 1.73 1.33 13.73
N ILE A 30 2.96 1.55 14.18
CA ILE A 30 3.73 0.58 14.96
C ILE A 30 3.79 1.07 16.41
N GLU A 31 3.45 0.21 17.37
CA GLU A 31 3.70 0.43 18.80
C GLU A 31 4.41 -0.79 19.39
N GLY A 32 5.68 -0.62 19.75
CA GLY A 32 6.53 -1.74 20.16
C GLY A 32 6.58 -2.80 19.05
N GLU A 33 6.18 -4.03 19.39
CA GLU A 33 6.12 -5.17 18.47
C GLU A 33 4.76 -5.32 17.75
N ARG A 34 3.82 -4.40 17.97
CA ARG A 34 2.48 -4.45 17.38
C ARG A 34 2.35 -3.54 16.18
N LEU A 35 1.82 -4.10 15.08
CA LEU A 35 1.43 -3.36 13.87
C LEU A 35 -0.09 -3.18 13.84
N PHE A 36 -0.53 -1.94 13.71
CA PHE A 36 -1.93 -1.55 13.56
C PHE A 36 -2.20 -1.12 12.12
N ILE A 37 -3.37 -1.47 11.61
CA ILE A 37 -3.85 -1.09 10.27
C ILE A 37 -5.14 -0.30 10.46
N ALA A 38 -5.28 0.81 9.75
CA ALA A 38 -6.45 1.68 9.86
C ALA A 38 -7.73 0.98 9.36
N LEU A 39 -8.75 0.85 10.21
CA LEU A 39 -9.97 0.08 9.93
C LEU A 39 -10.87 0.76 8.88
N GLU A 40 -10.82 2.09 8.79
CA GLU A 40 -11.47 2.88 7.73
C GLU A 40 -11.04 2.40 6.33
N ALA A 41 -9.83 1.83 6.21
CA ALA A 41 -9.37 1.28 4.96
C ALA A 41 -10.06 -0.06 4.59
N LEU A 42 -10.66 -0.77 5.54
CA LEU A 42 -11.37 -2.02 5.30
C LEU A 42 -12.88 -1.82 5.06
N ALA A 43 -13.46 -0.71 5.54
CA ALA A 43 -14.87 -0.39 5.37
C ALA A 43 -15.29 -0.22 3.88
N SER A 44 -14.35 0.10 2.99
CA SER A 44 -14.60 0.32 1.56
C SER A 44 -14.86 -0.95 0.73
N ARG A 45 -14.87 -2.15 1.33
CA ARG A 45 -15.04 -3.43 0.61
C ARG A 45 -16.37 -4.16 0.90
N ALA A 46 -17.31 -3.52 1.59
CA ALA A 46 -18.60 -4.13 1.96
C ALA A 46 -19.82 -3.51 1.24
N ALA A 47 -19.67 -3.16 -0.04
CA ALA A 47 -20.78 -2.75 -0.91
C ALA A 47 -20.68 -3.48 -2.26
#